data_AF-A0A0X8H287-F1
#
_entry.id   AF-A0A0X8H287-F1
#
_cell.length_a   1.000
_cell.length_b   1.000
_cell.length_c   1.000
_cell.angle_alpha   90.00
_cell.angle_beta   90.00
_cell.angle_gamma   90.00
#
_symmetry.space_group_name_H-M   'P 1'
#
loop_
_entity.id
_entity.type
_entity.pdbx_description
1 polymer ?
#
loop_
_entity_poly.entity_id
_entity_poly.type
_entity_poly.pdbx_seq_one_letter_code
_entity_poly.pdbx_strand_id
1 'polypeptide(L)' 'MGYEGDVLYHGKSIHQLGDDYRKMIGYMPQQQSLIPNLTVESFLIYMSTMKGIKRNVISENVNTIMNALI' A
#
# COMPACT_ATOMS: atom_id res chain seq x y z
N MET A 1 29.53 -13.24 16.68
CA MET A 1 28.57 -12.60 17.60
C MET A 1 27.55 -11.88 16.75
N GLY A 2 26.27 -12.22 16.89
CA GLY A 2 25.18 -11.65 16.10
C GLY A 2 24.58 -10.42 16.78
N TYR A 3 23.94 -9.57 15.99
CA TYR A 3 23.10 -8.48 16.49
C TYR A 3 21.65 -8.93 16.50
N GLU A 4 20.90 -8.51 17.51
CA GLU A 4 19.46 -8.71 17.63
C GLU A 4 18.78 -7.36 17.87
N GLY A 5 17.54 -7.23 17.41
CA GLY A 5 16.76 -6.01 17.53
C GLY A 5 15.29 -6.28 17.25
N ASP A 6 14.43 -5.38 17.72
CA ASP A 6 12.98 -5.49 17.55
C ASP A 6 12.40 -4.12 17.21
N VAL A 7 11.32 -4.13 16.44
CA VAL A 7 10.58 -2.92 16.06
C VAL A 7 9.22 -2.98 16.73
N LEU A 8 8.93 -1.96 17.54
CA LEU A 8 7.70 -1.90 18.32
C LEU A 8 6.70 -0.93 17.68
N TYR A 9 5.47 -1.40 17.49
CA TYR A 9 4.31 -0.58 17.16
C TYR A 9 3.36 -0.55 18.36
N HIS A 10 3.16 0.63 18.94
CA HIS A 10 2.42 0.82 20.20
C HIS A 10 2.84 -0.17 21.31
N GLY A 11 4.14 -0.39 21.46
CA GLY A 11 4.70 -1.27 22.50
C GLY A 11 4.59 -2.77 22.21
N LYS A 12 4.07 -3.18 21.05
CA LYS A 12 4.04 -4.58 20.60
C LYS A 12 5.01 -4.78 19.43
N SER A 13 5.73 -5.90 19.41
CA SER A 13 6.60 -6.24 18.28
C SER A 13 5.81 -6.36 16.99
N ILE A 14 6.32 -5.78 15.89
CA ILE A 14 5.71 -5.95 14.57
C ILE A 14 5.72 -7.41 14.11
N HIS A 15 6.64 -8.22 14.62
CA HIS A 15 6.70 -9.65 14.33
C HIS A 15 5.52 -10.39 14.99
N GLN A 16 5.10 -9.97 16.18
CA GLN A 16 3.90 -10.51 16.85
C GLN A 16 2.60 -10.06 16.16
N LEU A 17 2.57 -8.84 15.63
CA LEU A 17 1.40 -8.28 14.94
C LEU A 17 1.23 -8.81 13.51
N GLY A 18 2.32 -9.16 12.83
CA GLY A 18 2.29 -9.86 11.54
C GLY A 18 1.46 -9.17 10.45
N ASP A 19 0.45 -9.87 9.94
CA ASP A 19 -0.41 -9.38 8.86
C ASP A 19 -1.23 -8.16 9.23
N ASP A 20 -1.66 -8.05 10.49
CA ASP A 20 -2.48 -6.92 10.92
C ASP A 20 -1.67 -5.62 10.91
N TYR A 21 -0.37 -5.69 11.22
CA TYR A 21 0.54 -4.57 11.02
C TYR A 21 0.67 -4.17 9.55
N ARG A 22 0.85 -5.16 8.65
CA ARG A 22 0.99 -4.90 7.21
C ARG A 22 -0.26 -4.31 6.56
N LYS A 23 -1.45 -4.59 7.09
CA LYS A 23 -2.72 -4.00 6.60
C LYS A 23 -2.84 -2.50 6.91
N MET A 24 -2.13 -2.00 7.93
CA MET A 24 -2.21 -0.60 8.36
C MET A 24 -1.26 0.33 7.58
N ILE A 25 -0.22 -0.21 6.94
CA ILE A 25 0.80 0.59 6.26
C ILE A 25 0.81 0.35 4.74
N GLY A 26 1.12 1.40 3.98
CA GLY A 26 1.40 1.30 2.55
C GLY A 26 2.91 1.28 2.30
N TYR A 27 3.44 0.20 1.72
CA TYR A 27 4.83 0.15 1.27
C TYR A 27 4.92 0.54 -0.21
N MET A 28 5.72 1.56 -0.52
CA MET A 28 6.03 1.97 -1.89
C MET A 28 7.55 1.82 -2.13
N PRO A 29 7.98 0.81 -2.89
CA PRO A 29 9.41 0.60 -3.19
C PRO A 29 9.95 1.69 -4.10
N GLN A 30 11.24 2.02 -3.96
CA GLN A 30 11.93 3.01 -4.80
C GLN A 30 12.02 2.59 -6.27
N GLN A 31 12.32 1.31 -6.55
CA GLN A 31 12.18 0.72 -7.88
C GLN A 31 10.79 0.10 -7.99
N GLN A 32 9.83 0.88 -8.46
CA GLN A 32 8.48 0.39 -8.68
C GLN A 32 8.41 -0.35 -10.02
N SER A 33 8.10 -1.65 -9.98
CA SER A 33 7.71 -2.39 -11.18
C SER A 33 6.31 -1.95 -11.58
N LEU A 34 6.21 -0.81 -12.26
CA LEU A 34 4.99 -0.42 -12.93
C LEU A 34 4.69 -1.47 -14.01
N ILE A 35 3.43 -1.87 -14.10
CA ILE A 35 2.99 -2.77 -15.17
C ILE A 35 3.15 -1.98 -16.47
N PRO A 36 3.95 -2.48 -17.44
CA PRO A 36 4.13 -1.80 -18.71
C PRO A 36 2.79 -1.52 -19.37
N ASN A 37 2.65 -0.34 -19.97
CA ASN A 37 1.45 0.10 -20.71
C ASN A 37 0.19 0.39 -19.86
N LEU A 38 0.28 0.45 -18.53
CA LEU A 38 -0.81 1.00 -17.72
C LEU A 38 -0.66 2.51 -17.52
N THR A 39 -1.77 3.23 -17.63
CA THR A 39 -1.85 4.61 -17.12
C THR A 39 -1.80 4.60 -15.59
N VAL A 40 -1.43 5.73 -14.98
CA VAL A 40 -1.45 5.88 -13.51
C VAL A 40 -2.85 5.54 -12.95
N GLU A 41 -3.90 6.03 -13.59
CA GLU A 41 -5.28 5.72 -13.24
C GLU A 41 -5.57 4.21 -13.30
N SER A 42 -5.24 3.55 -14.42
CA SER A 42 -5.46 2.11 -14.60
C SER A 42 -4.67 1.29 -13.59
N PHE A 43 -3.45 1.73 -13.26
CA PHE A 43 -2.62 1.11 -12.24
C PHE A 43 -3.26 1.23 -10.84
N LEU A 44 -3.76 2.42 -10.46
CA LEU A 44 -4.42 2.63 -9.17
C LEU A 44 -5.71 1.82 -9.05
N ILE A 45 -6.52 1.75 -10.12
CA ILE A 45 -7.73 0.92 -10.18
C ILE A 45 -7.36 -0.56 -10.05
N TYR A 46 -6.34 -1.02 -10.77
CA TYR A 46 -5.85 -2.40 -10.71
C TYR A 46 -5.43 -2.79 -9.29
N MET A 47 -4.56 -1.97 -8.66
CA MET A 47 -4.09 -2.21 -7.29
C MET A 47 -5.24 -2.19 -6.28
N SER A 48 -6.21 -1.28 -6.44
CA SER A 48 -7.38 -1.17 -5.55
C SER A 48 -8.32 -2.37 -5.66
N THR A 49 -8.46 -2.92 -6.87
CA THR A 49 -9.25 -4.14 -7.13
C THR A 49 -8.61 -5.36 -6.47
N MET A 50 -7.29 -5.50 -6.60
CA MET A 50 -6.52 -6.56 -5.93
C MET A 50 -6.63 -6.48 -4.39
N LYS A 51 -6.79 -5.27 -3.84
CA LYS A 51 -7.03 -5.04 -2.42
C LYS A 51 -8.49 -5.30 -1.97
N GLY A 52 -9.40 -5.62 -2.88
CA GLY A 52 -10.80 -5.92 -2.56
C GLY A 52 -11.65 -4.68 -2.22
N ILE A 53 -11.24 -3.49 -2.66
CA ILE A 53 -11.97 -2.24 -2.40
C ILE A 53 -13.25 -2.20 -3.26
N LYS A 54 -14.36 -1.71 -2.71
CA LYS A 54 -15.63 -1.56 -3.44
C LYS A 54 -15.48 -0.55 -4.59
N ARG A 55 -16.03 -0.88 -5.76
CA ARG A 55 -15.86 -0.10 -7.01
C ARG A 55 -16.21 1.39 -6.88
N ASN A 56 -17.27 1.74 -6.16
CA ASN A 56 -17.67 3.13 -5.93
C ASN A 56 -16.61 3.91 -5.13
N VAL A 57 -15.99 3.27 -4.13
CA VAL A 57 -14.91 3.85 -3.34
C VAL A 57 -13.63 3.98 -4.17
N ILE A 58 -13.36 3.02 -5.07
CA ILE A 58 -12.20 3.09 -5.97
C ILE A 58 -12.28 4.36 -6.84
N SER A 59 -13.43 4.62 -7.49
CA SER A 59 -13.56 5.80 -8.36
C SER A 59 -13.36 7.11 -7.61
N GLU A 60 -13.93 7.25 -6.41
CA GLU A 60 -13.78 8.47 -5.60
C GLU A 60 -12.32 8.69 -5.16
N ASN A 61 -11.66 7.64 -4.69
CA ASN A 61 -10.28 7.71 -4.22
C ASN A 61 -9.30 7.97 -5.37
N VAL A 62 -9.50 7.31 -6.52
CA VAL A 62 -8.63 7.51 -7.68
C VAL A 62 -8.75 8.95 -8.19
N ASN A 63 -9.95 9.50 -8.30
CA ASN A 63 -10.13 10.90 -8.69
C ASN A 63 -9.44 11.86 -7.71
N THR A 64 -9.54 11.59 -6.41
CA THR A 64 -8.88 12.39 -5.36
C THR A 64 -7.36 12.36 -5.52
N ILE A 65 -6.77 11.17 -5.71
CA ILE A 65 -5.33 10.99 -5.89
C ILE A 65 -4.87 11.66 -7.19
N MET A 66 -5.60 11.45 -8.29
CA MET A 66 -5.25 12.04 -9.59
C MET A 66 -5.24 13.57 -9.53
N ASN A 67 -6.18 14.19 -8.80
CA ASN A 67 -6.20 15.64 -8.60
C ASN A 67 -5.05 16.16 -7.73
N ALA A 68 -4.58 15.36 -6.77
CA ALA A 68 -3.48 15.74 -5.87
C ALA A 68 -2.08 15.60 -6.51
N LEU A 69 -2.00 14.96 -7.68
CA LEU A 69 -0.76 14.77 -8.45
C LEU A 69 -0.52 15.92 -9.47
N ILE A 70 -1.40 16.92 -9.52
CA ILE A 70 -1.36 18.11 -10.39
C ILE A 70 -1.14 19.34 -9.52
#